data_AF-A0A944YIR9-F1
#
_entry.id   AF-A0A944YIR9-F1
#
_cell.length_a   1.000
_cell.length_b   1.000
_cell.length_c   1.000
_cell.angle_alpha   90.00
_cell.angle_beta   90.00
_cell.angle_gamma   90.00
#
_symmetry.space_group_name_H-M   'P 1'
#
loop_
_entity.id
_entity.type
_entity.pdbx_description
1 polymer ?
#
loop_
_entity_poly.entity_id
_entity_poly.type
_entity_poly.pdbx_seq_one_letter_code
_entity_poly.pdbx_strand_id
1 'polypeptide(L)'
;MNNRIHNPNLPIKDPKVMAHLFGLGLDCTDGHKRITQADKFSILGGSENTHDKMTETLFKTFEDLSIKGKSIEDVSMDEISDLIKKNTPTD
;
A
#
# COMPACT_ATOMS: atom_id res chain seq x y z
N MET A 1 11.02 -16.40 20.45
CA MET A 1 10.85 -15.39 21.53
C MET A 1 10.74 -14.02 20.88
N ASN A 2 9.53 -13.47 20.76
CA ASN A 2 9.30 -12.15 20.16
C ASN A 2 9.05 -11.13 21.28
N ASN A 3 10.11 -10.50 21.78
CA ASN A 3 9.98 -9.33 22.65
C ASN A 3 9.61 -8.12 21.79
N ARG A 4 8.34 -8.01 21.42
CA ARG A 4 7.79 -6.74 20.95
C ARG A 4 7.70 -5.82 22.16
N ILE A 5 8.47 -4.73 22.16
CA ILE A 5 8.44 -3.71 23.20
C ILE A 5 7.02 -3.14 23.24
N HIS A 6 6.29 -3.44 24.31
CA HIS A 6 4.95 -2.91 24.52
C HIS A 6 5.10 -1.48 25.03
N ASN A 7 4.97 -0.49 24.12
CA ASN A 7 4.98 0.92 24.50
C ASN A 7 3.55 1.34 24.91
N PRO A 8 3.29 1.62 26.20
CA PRO A 8 1.93 1.87 26.69
C PRO A 8 1.35 3.22 26.27
N ASN A 9 2.13 4.08 25.60
CA ASN A 9 1.74 5.43 25.17
C ASN A 9 1.54 5.56 23.65
N LEU A 10 1.34 4.46 22.92
CA LEU A 10 0.86 4.57 21.55
C LEU A 10 -0.65 4.88 21.59
N PRO A 11 -1.14 5.88 20.83
CA PRO A 11 -2.57 6.09 20.71
C PRO A 11 -3.20 4.78 20.24
N ILE A 12 -4.17 4.29 21.00
CA ILE A 12 -4.92 3.08 20.67
C ILE A 12 -5.59 3.37 19.33
N LYS A 13 -5.13 2.71 18.28
CA LYS A 13 -5.69 2.85 16.93
C LYS A 13 -7.12 2.32 17.01
N ASP A 14 -8.11 3.22 17.09
CA ASP A 14 -9.51 2.85 16.91
C ASP A 14 -9.59 1.96 15.65
N PRO A 15 -10.27 0.80 15.67
CA PRO A 15 -10.31 -0.10 14.51
C PRO A 15 -10.98 0.53 13.28
N LYS A 16 -11.66 1.68 13.46
CA LYS A 16 -12.19 2.55 12.39
C LYS A 16 -11.17 3.56 11.83
N VAL A 17 -9.92 3.51 12.30
CA VAL A 17 -8.84 4.41 11.86
C VAL A 17 -8.40 3.99 10.47
N MET A 18 -8.96 4.70 9.48
CA MET A 18 -8.38 5.04 8.19
C MET A 18 -7.27 4.08 7.75
N ALA A 19 -7.66 2.96 7.14
CA ALA A 19 -6.71 2.08 6.49
C ALA A 19 -6.24 2.76 5.19
N HIS A 20 -4.94 3.07 5.14
CA HIS A 20 -4.29 3.74 4.01
C HIS A 20 -3.06 2.94 3.60
N LEU A 21 -2.94 2.65 2.31
CA LEU A 21 -1.82 1.88 1.78
C LEU A 21 -0.72 2.81 1.27
N PHE A 22 0.53 2.53 1.64
CA PHE A 22 1.67 3.39 1.33
C PHE A 22 2.73 2.62 0.55
N GLY A 23 2.97 3.05 -0.69
CA GLY A 23 4.03 2.54 -1.57
C GLY A 23 5.27 3.42 -1.52
N LEU A 24 6.45 2.82 -1.37
CA LEU A 24 7.73 3.51 -1.31
C LEU A 24 8.71 2.91 -2.32
N GLY A 25 9.12 3.72 -3.30
CA GLY A 25 10.19 3.37 -4.24
C GLY A 25 11.52 4.01 -3.81
N LEU A 26 12.57 3.20 -3.72
CA LEU A 26 13.89 3.60 -3.22
C LEU A 26 15.02 3.42 -4.24
N ASP A 27 14.69 3.20 -5.51
CA ASP A 27 15.61 2.92 -6.62
C ASP A 27 15.80 4.11 -7.58
N CYS A 28 15.31 5.30 -7.21
CA CYS A 28 15.47 6.53 -7.99
C CYS A 28 16.93 7.02 -7.97
N THR A 29 17.52 7.16 -9.15
CA THR A 29 18.87 7.75 -9.36
C THR A 29 18.86 8.96 -10.30
N ASP A 30 17.71 9.26 -10.90
CA ASP A 30 17.51 10.32 -11.90
C ASP A 30 17.22 11.71 -11.30
N GLY A 31 17.09 11.80 -9.98
CA GLY A 31 16.82 13.06 -9.27
C GLY A 31 15.36 13.53 -9.35
N HIS A 32 14.45 12.72 -9.89
CA HIS A 32 13.04 13.09 -9.98
C HIS A 32 12.25 12.70 -8.73
N LYS A 33 11.35 13.60 -8.30
CA LYS A 33 10.35 13.31 -7.27
C LYS A 33 9.08 12.81 -7.93
N ARG A 34 8.69 11.59 -7.62
CA ARG A 34 7.44 10.97 -8.08
C ARG A 34 6.49 10.79 -6.91
N ILE A 35 5.27 11.30 -7.03
CA ILE A 35 4.25 11.26 -5.99
C ILE A 35 2.90 10.98 -6.65
N THR A 36 2.25 9.91 -6.23
CA THR A 36 0.86 9.59 -6.59
C THR A 36 0.04 9.52 -5.31
N GLN A 37 -1.09 10.24 -5.26
CA GLN A 37 -1.98 10.30 -4.11
C GLN A 37 -3.41 9.99 -4.51
N ALA A 38 -4.07 9.17 -3.69
CA ALA A 38 -5.48 8.82 -3.78
C ALA A 38 -6.09 8.75 -2.37
N ASP A 39 -7.41 8.63 -2.28
CA ASP A 39 -8.13 8.66 -1.00
C ASP A 39 -7.70 7.57 -0.02
N LYS A 40 -7.33 6.38 -0.53
CA LYS A 40 -6.99 5.19 0.28
C LYS A 40 -5.56 4.66 0.05
N PHE A 41 -4.77 5.32 -0.80
CA PHE A 41 -3.36 4.98 -0.96
C PHE A 41 -2.48 6.14 -1.41
N SER A 42 -1.17 6.01 -1.21
CA SER A 42 -0.19 6.95 -1.75
C SER A 42 1.09 6.23 -2.13
N ILE A 43 1.76 6.72 -3.17
CA ILE A 43 3.02 6.19 -3.68
C ILE A 43 4.03 7.32 -3.73
N LEU A 44 5.21 7.11 -3.16
CA LEU A 44 6.29 8.09 -3.18
C LEU A 44 7.58 7.44 -3.69
N GLY A 45 8.27 8.17 -4.56
CA GLY A 45 9.58 7.79 -5.07
C GLY A 45 9.53 6.65 -6.08
N GLY A 46 10.70 6.07 -6.31
CA GLY A 46 10.95 5.06 -7.34
C GLY A 46 11.56 5.64 -8.61
N SER A 47 12.29 4.80 -9.34
CA SER A 47 12.56 5.05 -10.77
C SER A 47 11.23 5.17 -11.53
N GLU A 48 11.25 5.70 -12.75
CA GLU A 48 10.04 5.78 -13.60
C GLU A 48 9.34 4.43 -13.70
N ASN A 49 10.08 3.39 -14.07
CA ASN A 49 9.57 2.02 -14.19
C ASN A 49 8.99 1.49 -12.87
N THR A 50 9.69 1.67 -11.75
CA THR A 50 9.23 1.18 -10.45
C THR A 50 8.00 1.95 -9.95
N HIS A 51 7.96 3.27 -10.15
CA HIS A 51 6.81 4.09 -9.78
C HIS A 51 5.57 3.70 -10.58
N ASP A 52 5.71 3.49 -11.88
CA ASP A 52 4.61 3.13 -12.77
C ASP A 52 4.06 1.74 -12.42
N LYS A 53 4.93 0.76 -12.19
CA LYS A 53 4.54 -0.58 -11.73
C LYS A 53 3.81 -0.54 -10.38
N MET A 54 4.31 0.23 -9.42
CA MET A 54 3.60 0.40 -8.13
C MET A 54 2.23 1.03 -8.34
N THR A 55 2.13 2.03 -9.22
CA THR A 55 0.87 2.70 -9.54
C THR A 55 -0.13 1.73 -10.12
N GLU A 56 0.27 0.96 -11.12
CA GLU A 56 -0.55 -0.08 -11.74
C GLU A 56 -1.01 -1.13 -10.71
N THR A 57 -0.08 -1.62 -9.88
CA THR A 57 -0.34 -2.64 -8.85
C THR A 57 -1.42 -2.18 -7.88
N LEU A 58 -1.29 -0.96 -7.36
CA LEU A 58 -2.25 -0.42 -6.40
C LEU A 58 -3.59 -0.13 -7.07
N PHE A 59 -3.60 0.43 -8.27
CA PHE A 59 -4.84 0.70 -9.00
C PHE A 59 -5.66 -0.58 -9.21
N LYS A 60 -5.02 -1.64 -9.73
CA LYS A 60 -5.65 -2.95 -9.95
C LYS A 60 -6.11 -3.60 -8.64
N THR A 61 -5.35 -3.44 -7.57
CA THR A 61 -5.72 -3.96 -6.24
C THR A 61 -6.99 -3.30 -5.71
N PHE A 62 -7.12 -1.98 -5.83
CA PHE A 62 -8.32 -1.27 -5.41
C PHE A 62 -9.51 -1.52 -6.33
N GLU A 63 -9.29 -1.71 -7.64
CA GLU A 63 -10.33 -2.13 -8.57
C GLU A 63 -10.87 -3.53 -8.18
N ASP A 64 -10.00 -4.51 -7.94
CA ASP A 64 -10.38 -5.86 -7.47
C ASP A 64 -11.18 -5.81 -6.16
N LEU A 65 -10.80 -4.94 -5.22
CA LEU A 65 -11.54 -4.74 -3.97
C LEU A 65 -12.92 -4.12 -4.21
N SER A 66 -13.00 -3.12 -5.08
CA SER A 66 -14.25 -2.46 -5.45
C SER A 66 -15.21 -3.42 -6.14
N ILE A 67 -14.71 -4.31 -7.03
CA ILE A 67 -15.52 -5.35 -7.69
C ILE A 67 -16.11 -6.33 -6.67
N LYS A 68 -15.34 -6.65 -5.61
CA LYS A 68 -15.80 -7.50 -4.51
C LYS A 68 -16.70 -6.77 -3.50
N GLY A 69 -16.92 -5.47 -3.66
CA GLY A 69 -17.69 -4.64 -2.74
C GLY A 69 -17.05 -4.47 -1.35
N LYS A 70 -15.73 -4.66 -1.24
CA LYS A 70 -14.99 -4.51 0.02
C LYS A 70 -14.18 -3.23 0.03
N SER A 71 -14.10 -2.55 1.17
CA SER A 71 -13.09 -1.49 1.38
C SER A 71 -11.85 -2.06 2.04
N ILE A 72 -10.69 -1.38 1.90
CA ILE A 72 -9.43 -1.77 2.55
C ILE A 72 -9.52 -1.88 4.09
N GLU A 73 -10.53 -1.25 4.69
CA GLU A 73 -10.85 -1.32 6.11
C GLU A 73 -11.52 -2.65 6.51
N ASP A 74 -12.18 -3.33 5.57
CA ASP A 74 -12.95 -4.55 5.79
C ASP A 74 -12.15 -5.83 5.47
N VAL A 75 -10.97 -5.69 4.88
CA VAL A 75 -10.14 -6.79 4.39
C VAL A 75 -9.01 -7.11 5.36
N SER A 76 -8.64 -8.39 5.47
CA SER A 76 -7.48 -8.78 6.25
C SER A 76 -6.18 -8.37 5.54
N MET A 77 -5.11 -8.21 6.33
CA MET A 77 -3.78 -7.92 5.79
C MET A 77 -3.27 -9.02 4.85
N ASP A 78 -3.64 -10.27 5.09
CA ASP A 78 -3.27 -11.40 4.23
C ASP A 78 -3.97 -11.31 2.86
N GLU A 79 -5.27 -11.01 2.82
CA GLU A 79 -5.99 -10.83 1.55
C GLU A 79 -5.47 -9.63 0.76
N ILE A 80 -5.07 -8.54 1.43
CA ILE A 80 -4.42 -7.39 0.78
C ILE A 80 -3.05 -7.80 0.21
N SER A 81 -2.24 -8.54 0.97
CA SER A 81 -0.93 -9.03 0.53
C SER A 81 -1.04 -9.92 -0.70
N ASP A 82 -2.03 -10.82 -0.71
CA ASP A 82 -2.27 -11.72 -1.84
C ASP A 82 -2.77 -10.96 -3.08
N LEU A 83 -3.63 -9.95 -2.91
CA LEU A 83 -4.05 -9.09 -4.01
C LEU A 83 -2.90 -8.27 -4.58
N ILE A 84 -2.06 -7.68 -3.73
CA ILE A 84 -0.87 -6.95 -4.18
C ILE A 84 0.04 -7.87 -4.98
N LYS A 85 0.35 -9.07 -4.47
CA LYS A 85 1.19 -10.05 -5.19
C LYS A 85 0.59 -10.46 -6.52
N LYS A 86 -0.72 -10.71 -6.57
CA LYS A 86 -1.44 -11.07 -7.80
C LYS A 86 -1.36 -9.96 -8.84
N ASN A 87 -1.48 -8.70 -8.40
CA ASN A 87 -1.57 -7.54 -9.29
C ASN A 87 -0.22 -6.86 -9.55
N THR A 88 0.86 -7.32 -8.90
CA THR A 88 2.22 -6.86 -9.18
C THR A 88 2.66 -7.41 -10.53
N PRO A 89 3.05 -6.56 -11.50
CA PRO A 89 3.60 -7.04 -12.77
C PRO A 89 4.88 -7.84 -12.52
N THR A 90 4.90 -9.09 -12.95
CA THR A 90 6.15 -9.85 -13.15
C THR A 90 6.68 -9.51 -14.53
N ASP A 91 7.88 -8.94 -14.58
CA ASP A 91 8.67 -8.79 -15.81
C ASP A 91 8.97 -10.15 -16.48
#